data_AF-A0A402DIZ5-F1
#
_entry.id   AF-A0A402DIZ5-F1
#
_cell.length_a   1.000
_cell.length_b   1.000
_cell.length_c   1.000
_cell.angle_alpha   90.00
_cell.angle_beta   90.00
_cell.angle_gamma   90.00
#
_symmetry.space_group_name_H-M   'P 1'
#
loop_
_entity.id
_entity.type
_entity.pdbx_description
1 polymer ?
#
loop_
_entity_poly.entity_id
_entity_poly.type
_entity_poly.pdbx_seq_one_letter_code
_entity_poly.pdbx_strand_id
1 'polypeptide(L)'
;MGWSVEQTRSMIDQLLARFPVLAESRQIFTNWLNLVTTNRVMGKRTHDVRLVAAMLANEMTHLLTFNPSDLAGISSITLTHPQDLNPFDTNEP
;
A
#
# COMPACT_ATOMS: atom_id res chain seq x y z
N MET A 1 6.90 -15.73 -19.83
CA MET A 1 6.67 -15.97 -18.39
C MET A 1 5.64 -14.97 -17.92
N GLY A 2 4.47 -15.46 -17.52
CA GLY A 2 3.33 -14.65 -17.11
C GLY A 2 2.15 -15.57 -16.91
N TRP A 3 1.20 -15.16 -16.10
CA TRP A 3 -0.05 -15.90 -15.94
C TRP A 3 -0.89 -15.80 -17.22
N SER A 4 -1.69 -16.83 -17.49
CA SER A 4 -2.78 -16.69 -18.45
C SER A 4 -3.82 -15.69 -17.95
N VAL A 5 -4.71 -15.24 -18.83
CA VAL A 5 -5.82 -14.35 -18.45
C VAL A 5 -6.72 -15.03 -17.43
N GLU A 6 -6.99 -16.33 -17.61
CA GLU A 6 -7.82 -17.14 -16.73
C GLU A 6 -7.18 -17.33 -15.36
N GLN A 7 -5.86 -17.60 -15.33
CA GLN A 7 -5.10 -17.68 -14.08
C GLN A 7 -5.12 -16.36 -13.32
N THR A 8 -4.93 -15.24 -14.04
CA THR A 8 -5.01 -13.90 -13.46
C THR A 8 -6.38 -13.64 -12.84
N ARG A 9 -7.46 -13.93 -13.58
CA ARG A 9 -8.82 -13.74 -13.07
C ARG A 9 -9.07 -14.56 -11.81
N SER A 10 -8.75 -15.86 -11.84
CA SER A 10 -8.96 -16.76 -10.70
C SER A 10 -8.20 -16.31 -9.45
N MET A 11 -6.95 -15.85 -9.60
CA MET A 11 -6.19 -15.34 -8.46
C MET A 11 -6.80 -14.06 -7.91
N ILE A 12 -7.18 -13.11 -8.77
CA ILE A 12 -7.80 -11.86 -8.33
C ILE A 12 -9.12 -12.13 -7.60
N ASP A 13 -9.93 -13.07 -8.08
CA ASP A 13 -11.17 -13.47 -7.40
C ASP A 13 -10.92 -14.00 -5.98
N GLN A 14 -9.87 -14.81 -5.79
CA GLN A 14 -9.48 -15.31 -4.47
C GLN A 14 -9.02 -14.18 -3.54
N LEU A 15 -8.29 -13.19 -4.07
CA LEU A 15 -7.87 -12.01 -3.29
C LEU A 15 -9.07 -11.16 -2.87
N LEU A 16 -9.98 -10.88 -3.81
CA LEU A 16 -11.20 -10.09 -3.55
C LEU A 16 -12.15 -10.77 -2.56
N ALA A 17 -12.14 -12.11 -2.49
CA ALA A 17 -12.90 -12.87 -1.50
C ALA A 17 -12.29 -12.77 -0.08
N ARG A 18 -11.01 -12.39 0.06
CA ARG A 18 -10.29 -12.36 1.35
C ARG A 18 -10.04 -10.95 1.87
N PHE A 19 -9.87 -9.98 0.97
CA PHE A 19 -9.47 -8.62 1.32
C PHE A 19 -10.48 -7.60 0.80
N PRO A 20 -10.93 -6.66 1.64
CA PRO A 20 -11.75 -5.56 1.17
C PRO A 20 -10.96 -4.67 0.21
N VAL A 21 -11.62 -4.22 -0.86
CA VAL A 21 -11.06 -3.23 -1.76
C VAL A 21 -11.32 -1.85 -1.20
N LEU A 22 -10.26 -1.06 -1.01
CA LEU A 22 -10.38 0.32 -0.57
C LEU A 22 -11.07 1.18 -1.63
N ALA A 23 -11.90 2.12 -1.18
CA ALA A 23 -12.64 2.98 -2.09
C ALA A 23 -11.71 4.02 -2.75
N GLU A 24 -11.85 4.17 -4.07
CA GLU A 24 -11.27 5.30 -4.80
C GLU A 24 -12.09 6.56 -4.52
N SER A 25 -11.45 7.60 -4.02
CA SER A 25 -12.11 8.87 -3.69
C SER A 25 -11.29 10.07 -4.17
N ARG A 26 -11.96 11.23 -4.29
CA ARG A 26 -11.27 12.49 -4.66
C ARG A 26 -10.18 12.87 -3.65
N GLN A 27 -10.30 12.44 -2.40
CA GLN A 27 -9.33 12.71 -1.35
C GLN A 27 -7.95 12.10 -1.65
N ILE A 28 -7.90 10.99 -2.39
CA ILE A 28 -6.65 10.31 -2.78
C ILE A 28 -5.77 11.26 -3.60
N PHE A 29 -6.34 11.99 -4.55
CA PHE A 29 -5.56 12.93 -5.36
C PHE A 29 -5.00 14.08 -4.52
N THR A 30 -5.82 14.66 -3.64
CA THR A 30 -5.40 15.74 -2.74
C THR A 30 -4.27 15.26 -1.80
N ASN A 31 -4.43 14.08 -1.19
CA ASN A 31 -3.41 13.50 -0.32
C ASN A 31 -2.12 13.21 -1.09
N TRP A 32 -2.22 12.63 -2.28
CA TRP A 32 -1.07 12.32 -3.13
C TRP A 32 -0.31 13.59 -3.51
N LEU A 33 -1.00 14.63 -3.96
CA LEU A 33 -0.38 15.90 -4.34
C LEU A 33 0.36 16.52 -3.15
N ASN A 34 -0.26 16.51 -1.97
CA ASN A 34 0.39 16.99 -0.75
C ASN A 34 1.63 16.15 -0.41
N LEU A 35 1.53 14.82 -0.44
CA LEU A 35 2.64 13.93 -0.12
C LEU A 35 3.83 14.14 -1.06
N VAL A 36 3.61 14.18 -2.38
CA VAL A 36 4.71 14.29 -3.35
C VAL A 36 5.36 15.67 -3.30
N THR A 37 4.59 16.73 -3.05
CA THR A 37 5.12 18.10 -2.95
C THR A 37 5.86 18.33 -1.63
N THR A 38 5.26 17.96 -0.49
CA THR A 38 5.89 18.10 0.84
C THR A 38 7.17 17.27 0.95
N ASN A 39 7.15 16.03 0.46
CA ASN A 39 8.30 15.12 0.56
C ASN A 39 9.25 15.19 -0.65
N ARG A 40 9.01 16.14 -1.59
CA ARG A 40 9.82 16.34 -2.81
C ARG A 40 10.06 15.03 -3.58
N VAL A 41 9.03 14.20 -3.69
CA VAL A 41 9.11 12.90 -4.36
C VAL A 41 9.12 13.11 -5.87
N MET A 42 10.04 12.43 -6.54
CA MET A 42 10.26 12.58 -7.98
C MET A 42 10.43 11.22 -8.66
N GLY A 43 10.14 11.19 -9.96
CA GLY A 43 10.33 10.01 -10.81
C GLY A 43 9.42 8.84 -10.45
N LYS A 44 9.96 7.62 -10.50
CA LYS A 44 9.19 6.37 -10.34
C LYS A 44 8.46 6.29 -8.99
N ARG A 45 9.08 6.81 -7.91
CA ARG A 45 8.53 6.78 -6.54
C ARG A 45 7.18 7.48 -6.43
N THR A 46 6.90 8.45 -7.29
CA THR A 46 5.62 9.18 -7.31
C THR A 46 4.41 8.26 -7.48
N HIS A 47 4.56 7.15 -8.21
CA HIS A 47 3.49 6.16 -8.37
C HIS A 47 3.26 5.38 -7.07
N ASP A 48 4.34 4.95 -6.40
CA ASP A 48 4.25 4.20 -5.15
C ASP A 48 3.62 5.05 -4.02
N VAL A 49 3.88 6.37 -4.00
CA VAL A 49 3.25 7.30 -3.06
C VAL A 49 1.74 7.41 -3.25
N ARG A 50 1.19 7.09 -4.44
CA ARG A 50 -0.26 7.07 -4.63
C ARG A 50 -0.92 5.99 -3.77
N LEU A 51 -0.24 4.86 -3.53
CA LEU A 51 -0.73 3.83 -2.61
C LEU A 51 -0.88 4.40 -1.20
N VAL A 52 0.12 5.15 -0.73
CA VAL A 52 0.07 5.80 0.59
C VAL A 52 -1.07 6.81 0.67
N ALA A 53 -1.30 7.58 -0.39
CA ALA A 53 -2.43 8.51 -0.44
C ALA A 53 -3.79 7.81 -0.36
N ALA A 54 -3.92 6.65 -1.02
CA ALA A 54 -5.12 5.81 -0.94
C ALA A 54 -5.33 5.23 0.46
N MET A 55 -4.25 4.79 1.11
CA MET A 55 -4.28 4.36 2.51
C MET A 55 -4.78 5.48 3.43
N LEU A 56 -4.18 6.67 3.35
CA LEU A 56 -4.59 7.81 4.19
C LEU A 56 -6.04 8.26 3.96
N ALA A 57 -6.53 8.16 2.72
CA ALA A 57 -7.92 8.47 2.39
C ALA A 57 -8.93 7.44 2.98
N ASN A 58 -8.45 6.27 3.38
CA ASN A 58 -9.22 5.19 4.02
C ASN A 58 -8.75 4.93 5.46
N GLU A 59 -8.06 5.89 6.08
CA GLU A 59 -7.61 5.83 7.49
C GLU A 59 -6.65 4.66 7.81
N MET A 60 -5.99 4.11 6.78
CA MET A 60 -5.01 3.04 6.92
C MET A 60 -3.61 3.64 7.16
N THR A 61 -2.92 3.15 8.20
CA THR A 61 -1.61 3.66 8.61
C THR A 61 -0.49 2.63 8.52
N HIS A 62 -0.79 1.34 8.34
CA HIS A 62 0.21 0.26 8.29
C HIS A 62 0.26 -0.36 6.90
N LEU A 63 1.45 -0.48 6.32
CA LEU A 63 1.67 -1.10 5.03
C LEU A 63 2.68 -2.23 5.14
N LEU A 64 2.21 -3.43 4.76
CA LEU A 64 3.08 -4.58 4.53
C LEU A 64 3.65 -4.50 3.11
N THR A 65 4.97 -4.41 2.97
CA THR A 65 5.64 -4.26 1.66
C THR A 65 7.02 -4.91 1.61
N PHE A 66 7.38 -5.45 0.44
CA PHE A 66 8.72 -5.99 0.20
C PHE A 66 9.77 -4.89 -0.07
N ASN A 67 9.33 -3.66 -0.38
CA ASN A 67 10.24 -2.54 -0.70
C ASN A 67 9.98 -1.32 0.21
N PRO A 68 10.20 -1.43 1.53
CA PRO A 68 9.96 -0.31 2.44
C PRO A 68 10.84 0.92 2.12
N SER A 69 12.02 0.72 1.55
CA SER A 69 12.94 1.80 1.15
C SER A 69 12.32 2.79 0.15
N ASP A 70 11.43 2.31 -0.73
CA ASP A 70 10.83 3.16 -1.77
C ASP A 70 9.87 4.20 -1.17
N LEU A 71 9.32 3.90 0.01
CA LEU A 71 8.40 4.77 0.76
C LEU A 71 9.05 5.41 2.00
N ALA A 72 10.35 5.20 2.19
CA ALA A 72 11.11 5.81 3.28
C ALA A 72 11.00 7.34 3.22
N GLY A 73 10.72 7.95 4.37
CA GLY A 73 10.54 9.40 4.54
C GLY A 73 9.08 9.86 4.67
N ILE A 74 8.10 8.99 4.42
CA ILE A 74 6.69 9.33 4.66
C ILE A 74 6.32 8.95 6.10
N SER A 75 6.31 9.93 7.00
CA SER A 75 6.08 9.71 8.43
C SER A 75 4.63 9.37 8.82
N SER A 76 3.68 9.52 7.91
CA SER A 76 2.25 9.26 8.15
C SER A 76 1.88 7.77 8.15
N ILE A 77 2.83 6.87 7.85
CA ILE A 77 2.61 5.43 7.79
C ILE A 77 3.72 4.63 8.47
N THR A 78 3.37 3.46 8.97
CA THR A 78 4.29 2.41 9.43
C THR A 78 4.52 1.43 8.29
N LEU A 79 5.78 1.24 7.94
CA LEU A 79 6.20 0.27 6.93
C LEU A 79 6.70 -1.00 7.63
N THR A 80 6.19 -2.15 7.20
CA THR A 80 6.59 -3.45 7.73
C THR A 80 7.03 -4.34 6.58
N HIS A 81 8.22 -4.95 6.70
CA HIS A 81 8.64 -5.98 5.77
C HIS A 81 8.04 -7.34 6.20
N PRO A 82 7.56 -8.19 5.27
CA PRO A 82 6.97 -9.49 5.64
C PRO A 82 7.87 -10.41 6.46
N GLN A 83 9.19 -10.32 6.31
CA GLN A 83 10.13 -11.13 7.10
C GLN A 83 10.29 -10.63 8.54
N ASP A 84 9.89 -9.40 8.83
CA ASP A 84 9.93 -8.82 10.17
C ASP A 84 8.68 -9.21 10.99
N LEU A 85 7.66 -9.77 10.34
CA LEU A 85 6.48 -10.31 11.00
C LEU A 85 6.81 -11.68 11.58
N ASN A 86 6.76 -11.79 12.91
CA ASN A 86 6.74 -13.09 13.57
C ASN A 86 5.29 -13.59 13.62
N PRO A 87 4.93 -14.68 12.93
CA PRO A 87 3.55 -15.20 12.90
C PRO A 87 3.07 -15.74 14.27
N PHE A 88 3.95 -15.81 15.27
CA PHE A 88 3.62 -16.25 16.62
C PHE A 88 3.57 -15.11 17.64
N ASP A 89 3.81 -13.87 17.22
CA ASP A 89 3.70 -12.69 18.09
C ASP A 89 2.22 -12.29 18.20
N THR A 90 1.45 -13.11 18.90
CA THR A 90 0.07 -12.83 19.31
C THR A 90 0.09 -12.11 20.64
N ASN A 91 0.67 -10.91 20.65
CA ASN A 91 0.37 -9.95 21.72
C ASN A 91 -0.96 -9.28 21.38
N GLU A 92 -2.06 -10.03 21.52
CA GLU A 92 -3.37 -9.44 21.82
C GLU A 92 -3.43 -9.22 23.35
N PRO A 93 -3.86 -8.05 23.85
CA PRO A 93 -4.07 -7.81 25.28
C PRO A 93 -5.22 -8.66 25.86
#